data_AF-A0A821IBF0-F1
#
_entry.id   AF-A0A821IBF0-F1
#
_cell.length_a   1.000
_cell.length_b   1.000
_cell.length_c   1.000
_cell.angle_alpha   90.00
_cell.angle_beta   90.00
_cell.angle_gamma   90.00
#
_symmetry.space_group_name_H-M   'P 1'
#
loop_
_entity.id
_entity.type
_entity.pdbx_description
1 polymer ?
#
loop_
_entity_poly.entity_id
_entity_poly.type
_entity_poly.pdbx_seq_one_letter_code
_entity_poly.pdbx_strand_id
1 'polypeptide(L)'
;REQGKSKRCHSVQRFAQHFNIVWLDPNIKESDETSRNSLARFRTIADATNIFNDPDQFIDYITRPRSEKLFLVVSDTFARSIFPRIHKVVQVDSIYVFDNNQPSNARWNQEWSKVKGTATQFDTLCNLLKLRSRQCEDNFASTSVVPSANVTGTSSDELDPSFMYSQILKEILLDVDYNSKAKNEFVKLCREQFSADKDELKVIDEFEQYYPYPSHSKELDQDPSPIWWYTRDCFLYVMLNKALRTLDIEKIIKMGFFIRDIHRQIEEIHLELQLREPLEVYRGQGMIADEFEKLKNNKGGLLSFNNFLSTSMDRDTAKSFAYLAQSDPNMTAILFQMSVDPSGIFAVLGKDISFYDEKE
;
A
#
# COMPACT_ATOMS: atom_id res chain seq x y z
N ARG A 1 10.14 26.56 42.90
CA ARG A 1 9.46 25.25 43.08
C ARG A 1 7.99 25.56 42.87
N GLU A 2 7.31 25.18 41.80
CA GLU A 2 7.39 24.00 40.94
C GLU A 2 7.16 24.43 39.48
N GLN A 3 8.00 23.97 38.56
CA GLN A 3 7.71 24.05 37.12
C GLN A 3 7.17 22.68 36.71
N GLY A 4 5.93 22.68 36.21
CA GLY A 4 5.29 21.52 35.62
C GLY A 4 6.11 20.99 34.45
N LYS A 5 6.63 19.78 34.61
CA LYS A 5 7.18 19.01 33.49
C LYS A 5 6.03 18.55 32.62
N SER A 6 5.80 19.29 31.53
CA SER A 6 5.04 18.80 30.38
C SER A 6 5.71 17.51 29.91
N LYS A 7 5.08 16.36 30.22
CA LYS A 7 5.42 15.09 29.60
C LYS A 7 5.00 15.22 28.14
N ARG A 8 5.98 15.48 27.26
CA ARG A 8 5.84 15.32 25.82
C ARG A 8 5.26 13.92 25.59
N CYS A 9 4.02 13.88 25.11
CA CYS A 9 3.43 12.69 24.54
C CYS A 9 4.37 12.26 23.41
N HIS A 10 5.10 11.16 23.62
CA HIS A 10 5.85 10.53 22.55
C HIS A 10 4.82 10.03 21.54
N SER A 11 4.64 10.78 20.47
CA SER A 11 3.88 10.36 19.30
C SER A 11 4.40 8.98 18.90
N VAL A 12 3.51 7.99 18.93
CA VAL A 12 3.76 6.65 18.41
C VAL A 12 4.03 6.84 16.92
N GLN A 13 5.30 6.97 16.56
CA GLN A 13 5.76 6.98 15.19
C GLN A 13 5.65 5.54 14.72
N ARG A 14 4.42 5.14 14.36
CA ARG A 14 4.15 3.85 13.72
C ARG A 14 5.00 3.81 12.46
N PHE A 15 5.65 2.67 12.24
CA PHE A 15 6.56 2.44 11.12
C PHE A 15 5.78 2.43 9.80
N ALA A 16 5.35 3.62 9.35
CA ALA A 16 5.05 3.84 7.96
C ALA A 16 6.39 3.67 7.23
N GLN A 17 6.63 2.49 6.65
CA GLN A 17 7.69 2.37 5.67
C GLN A 17 7.32 3.26 4.49
N HIS A 18 7.93 4.43 4.48
CA HIS A 18 8.09 5.28 3.32
C HIS A 18 9.15 4.62 2.45
N PHE A 19 8.86 4.47 1.17
CA PHE A 19 9.87 4.04 0.21
C PHE A 19 10.22 5.19 -0.70
N ASN A 20 11.52 5.31 -0.96
CA ASN A 20 12.08 6.34 -1.81
C ASN A 20 12.69 5.70 -3.05
N ILE A 21 12.43 6.31 -4.21
CA ILE A 21 13.09 5.91 -5.44
C ILE A 21 14.41 6.67 -5.55
N VAL A 22 15.50 5.95 -5.82
CA VAL A 22 16.82 6.55 -6.04
C VAL A 22 17.33 6.08 -7.40
N TRP A 23 17.55 7.02 -8.31
CA TRP A 23 17.92 6.71 -9.69
C TRP A 23 19.35 7.15 -9.99
N LEU A 24 20.19 6.19 -10.38
CA LEU A 24 21.56 6.39 -10.83
C LEU A 24 21.69 6.18 -12.34
N ASP A 25 22.01 7.23 -13.08
CA ASP A 25 22.19 7.19 -14.53
C ASP A 25 23.22 8.24 -14.97
N PRO A 26 24.21 7.89 -15.82
CA PRO A 26 25.26 8.84 -16.22
C PRO A 26 24.73 10.04 -17.01
N ASN A 27 23.58 9.88 -17.68
CA ASN A 27 23.00 10.89 -18.55
C ASN A 27 21.93 11.74 -17.86
N ILE A 28 21.58 11.42 -16.61
CA ILE A 28 20.51 12.13 -15.92
C ILE A 28 20.94 13.53 -15.51
N LYS A 29 20.09 14.50 -15.83
CA LYS A 29 20.28 15.90 -15.46
C LYS A 29 18.96 16.47 -15.00
N GLU A 30 18.93 17.06 -13.81
CA GLU A 30 17.70 17.62 -13.25
C GLU A 30 17.11 18.75 -14.11
N SER A 31 17.94 19.42 -14.90
CA SER A 31 17.54 20.48 -15.84
C SER A 31 16.85 19.96 -17.11
N ASP A 32 16.99 18.68 -17.44
CA ASP A 32 16.43 18.10 -18.66
C ASP A 32 14.93 17.80 -18.50
N GLU A 33 14.15 18.08 -19.54
CA GLU A 33 12.69 17.88 -19.53
C GLU A 33 12.31 16.40 -19.42
N THR A 34 13.04 15.52 -20.09
CA THR A 34 12.80 14.06 -20.01
C THR A 34 13.04 13.55 -18.59
N SER A 35 14.11 14.00 -17.97
CA SER A 35 14.46 13.70 -16.56
C SER A 35 13.40 14.26 -15.60
N ARG A 36 12.92 15.50 -15.80
CA ARG A 36 11.85 16.09 -14.98
C ARG A 36 10.53 15.33 -15.11
N ASN A 37 10.16 14.93 -16.31
CA ASN A 37 8.93 14.14 -16.55
C ASN A 37 9.03 12.76 -15.89
N SER A 38 10.19 12.11 -15.99
CA SER A 38 10.46 10.82 -15.34
C SER A 38 10.41 10.94 -13.80
N LEU A 39 11.04 11.97 -13.24
CA LEU A 39 10.98 12.29 -11.81
C LEU A 39 9.55 12.54 -11.33
N ALA A 40 8.76 13.30 -12.09
CA ALA A 40 7.39 13.58 -11.73
C ALA A 40 6.53 12.31 -11.70
N ARG A 41 6.77 11.36 -12.61
CA ARG A 41 6.15 10.03 -12.57
C ARG A 41 6.62 9.16 -11.41
N PHE A 42 7.89 9.20 -11.03
CA PHE A 42 8.33 8.48 -9.83
C PHE A 42 7.73 9.02 -8.54
N ARG A 43 7.46 10.33 -8.47
CA ARG A 43 6.78 10.96 -7.34
C ARG A 43 5.30 10.57 -7.22
N THR A 44 4.67 10.05 -8.28
CA THR A 44 3.31 9.48 -8.16
C THR A 44 3.33 8.10 -7.50
N ILE A 45 4.50 7.43 -7.47
CA ILE A 45 4.70 6.09 -6.93
C ILE A 45 5.28 6.16 -5.51
N ALA A 46 6.32 6.97 -5.29
CA ALA A 46 7.11 7.01 -4.06
C ALA A 46 7.04 8.36 -3.34
N ASP A 47 7.36 8.35 -2.04
CA ASP A 47 7.30 9.55 -1.18
C ASP A 47 8.37 10.58 -1.54
N ALA A 48 9.56 10.11 -1.89
CA ALA A 48 10.62 10.95 -2.41
C ALA A 48 11.35 10.27 -3.57
N THR A 49 11.90 11.09 -4.45
CA THR A 49 12.73 10.65 -5.57
C THR A 49 14.02 11.46 -5.60
N ASN A 50 15.16 10.77 -5.65
CA ASN A 50 16.47 11.40 -5.74
C ASN A 50 17.22 10.84 -6.96
N ILE A 51 17.99 11.70 -7.63
CA ILE A 51 18.77 11.33 -8.81
C ILE A 51 20.25 11.56 -8.58
N PHE A 52 21.05 10.70 -9.19
CA PHE A 52 22.50 10.76 -9.11
C PHE A 52 23.08 10.44 -10.50
N ASN A 53 24.14 11.16 -10.87
CA ASN A 53 24.95 10.85 -12.05
C ASN A 53 26.35 10.35 -11.65
N ASP A 54 26.70 10.48 -10.37
CA ASP A 54 27.96 10.04 -9.79
C ASP A 54 27.74 8.79 -8.90
N PRO A 55 28.40 7.65 -9.22
CA PRO A 55 28.25 6.41 -8.46
C PRO A 55 28.68 6.51 -6.99
N ASP A 56 29.67 7.33 -6.67
CA ASP A 56 30.18 7.43 -5.30
C ASP A 56 29.25 8.26 -4.41
N GLN A 57 28.72 9.38 -4.92
CA GLN A 57 27.67 10.14 -4.24
C GLN A 57 26.39 9.30 -4.04
N PHE A 58 26.03 8.48 -5.03
CA PHE A 58 24.91 7.56 -4.91
C PHE A 58 25.13 6.55 -3.77
N ILE A 59 26.33 5.96 -3.68
CA ILE A 59 26.66 5.01 -2.62
C ILE A 59 26.68 5.69 -1.25
N ASP A 60 27.29 6.87 -1.15
CA ASP A 60 27.32 7.67 0.07
C ASP A 60 25.90 8.07 0.51
N TYR A 61 24.97 8.23 -0.42
CA TYR A 61 23.58 8.45 -0.09
C TYR A 61 22.96 7.17 0.48
N ILE A 62 22.92 6.07 -0.28
CA ILE A 62 22.15 4.87 0.11
C ILE A 62 22.68 4.17 1.37
N THR A 63 23.95 4.37 1.72
CA THR A 63 24.58 3.78 2.91
C THR A 63 24.29 4.54 4.21
N ARG A 64 23.69 5.73 4.14
CA ARG A 64 23.33 6.50 5.34
C ARG A 64 22.27 5.76 6.17
N PRO A 65 22.44 5.69 7.50
CA PRO A 65 21.42 5.14 8.39
C PRO A 65 20.10 5.89 8.23
N ARG A 66 19.05 5.13 7.94
CA ARG A 66 17.70 5.65 7.70
C ARG A 66 16.67 4.55 7.93
N SER A 67 15.43 4.95 8.19
CA SER A 67 14.30 4.01 8.36
C SER A 67 13.56 3.72 7.05
N GLU A 68 13.70 4.57 6.03
CA GLU A 68 13.01 4.37 4.74
C GLU A 68 13.68 3.26 3.92
N LYS A 69 12.86 2.46 3.23
CA LYS A 69 13.34 1.50 2.24
C LYS A 69 13.63 2.21 0.91
N LEU A 70 14.61 1.69 0.17
CA LEU A 70 15.04 2.27 -1.10
C LEU A 70 14.73 1.33 -2.26
N PHE A 71 14.06 1.86 -3.27
CA PHE A 71 13.97 1.27 -4.60
C PHE A 71 15.01 1.94 -5.48
N LEU A 72 16.01 1.16 -5.89
CA LEU A 72 17.10 1.66 -6.71
C LEU A 72 16.79 1.44 -8.17
N VAL A 73 16.92 2.47 -8.99
CA VAL A 73 16.94 2.36 -10.45
C VAL A 73 18.38 2.63 -10.88
N VAL A 74 19.00 1.69 -11.59
CA VAL A 74 20.40 1.79 -11.98
C VAL A 74 20.51 1.58 -13.49
N SER A 75 21.23 2.48 -14.16
CA SER A 75 21.55 2.30 -15.57
C SER A 75 22.41 1.05 -15.81
N ASP A 76 22.21 0.35 -16.93
CA ASP A 76 23.02 -0.85 -17.25
C ASP A 76 24.53 -0.52 -17.31
N THR A 77 24.86 0.71 -17.71
CA THR A 77 26.23 1.26 -17.73
C THR A 77 26.92 1.16 -16.35
N PHE A 78 26.18 1.41 -15.26
CA PHE A 78 26.71 1.35 -13.91
C PHE A 78 26.42 0.03 -13.17
N ALA A 79 25.49 -0.78 -13.65
CA ALA A 79 25.02 -1.99 -12.98
C ALA A 79 26.18 -2.92 -12.58
N ARG A 80 27.08 -3.23 -13.53
CA ARG A 80 28.23 -4.13 -13.32
C ARG A 80 29.16 -3.71 -12.19
N SER A 81 29.51 -2.42 -12.13
CA SER A 81 30.49 -1.92 -11.17
C SER A 81 29.88 -1.72 -9.78
N ILE A 82 28.57 -1.46 -9.71
CA ILE A 82 27.93 -1.00 -8.49
C ILE A 82 27.21 -2.11 -7.71
N PHE A 83 26.69 -3.15 -8.37
CA PHE A 83 25.94 -4.23 -7.71
C PHE A 83 26.70 -4.91 -6.56
N PRO A 84 28.00 -5.23 -6.69
CA PRO A 84 28.77 -5.79 -5.57
C PRO A 84 28.80 -4.89 -4.32
N ARG A 85 28.71 -3.56 -4.50
CA ARG A 85 28.75 -2.56 -3.42
C ARG A 85 27.36 -2.37 -2.78
N ILE A 86 26.29 -2.45 -3.56
CA ILE A 86 24.94 -2.07 -3.09
C ILE A 86 24.08 -3.25 -2.64
N HIS A 87 24.36 -4.46 -3.13
CA HIS A 87 23.54 -5.63 -2.84
C HIS A 87 23.45 -5.96 -1.34
N LYS A 88 24.49 -5.62 -0.57
CA LYS A 88 24.55 -5.86 0.88
C LYS A 88 23.94 -4.75 1.72
N VAL A 89 23.54 -3.62 1.13
CA VAL A 89 22.98 -2.48 1.87
C VAL A 89 21.58 -2.85 2.37
N VAL A 90 21.37 -2.78 3.68
CA VAL A 90 20.14 -3.28 4.33
C VAL A 90 18.90 -2.46 3.93
N GLN A 91 19.06 -1.15 3.74
CA GLN A 91 17.98 -0.24 3.39
C GLN A 91 17.49 -0.41 1.94
N VAL A 92 18.29 -1.07 1.09
CA VAL A 92 17.91 -1.38 -0.29
C VAL A 92 16.97 -2.58 -0.30
N ASP A 93 15.71 -2.36 -0.66
CA ASP A 93 14.70 -3.41 -0.82
C ASP A 93 14.83 -4.06 -2.21
N SER A 94 14.76 -3.24 -3.25
CA SER A 94 14.69 -3.70 -4.64
C SER A 94 15.57 -2.85 -5.55
N ILE A 95 16.18 -3.51 -6.53
CA ILE A 95 17.00 -2.90 -7.58
C ILE A 95 16.35 -3.20 -8.93
N TYR A 96 16.25 -2.18 -9.77
CA TYR A 96 15.77 -2.26 -11.14
C TYR A 96 16.84 -1.76 -12.09
N VAL A 97 17.07 -2.49 -13.17
CA VAL A 97 17.99 -2.05 -14.23
C VAL A 97 17.18 -1.36 -15.30
N PHE A 98 17.57 -0.13 -15.64
CA PHE A 98 16.90 0.63 -16.68
C PHE A 98 17.90 1.09 -17.72
N ASP A 99 17.69 0.74 -18.98
CA ASP A 99 18.48 1.27 -20.08
C ASP A 99 17.57 1.53 -21.27
N ASN A 100 17.56 2.77 -21.76
CA ASN A 100 16.81 3.12 -22.96
C ASN A 100 17.39 2.47 -24.23
N ASN A 101 18.58 1.88 -24.15
CA ASN A 101 19.21 1.13 -25.23
C ASN A 101 18.80 -0.35 -25.21
N GLN A 102 19.27 -1.11 -26.21
CA GLN A 102 18.90 -2.52 -26.40
C GLN A 102 18.97 -3.33 -25.09
N PRO A 103 18.06 -4.31 -24.89
CA PRO A 103 18.03 -5.11 -23.68
C PRO A 103 19.38 -5.76 -23.43
N SER A 104 19.93 -5.51 -22.25
CA SER A 104 21.17 -6.16 -21.81
C SER A 104 20.95 -7.68 -21.82
N ASN A 105 21.86 -8.43 -22.46
CA ASN A 105 21.86 -9.90 -22.41
C ASN A 105 22.19 -10.44 -20.99
N ALA A 106 22.51 -9.56 -20.05
CA ALA A 106 22.85 -9.90 -18.68
C ALA A 106 21.62 -10.34 -17.89
N ARG A 107 21.73 -11.52 -17.25
CA ARG A 107 20.67 -12.08 -16.40
C ARG A 107 20.82 -11.62 -14.96
N TRP A 108 20.74 -10.31 -14.73
CA TRP A 108 20.98 -9.69 -13.42
C TRP A 108 20.20 -10.33 -12.27
N ASN A 109 18.94 -10.68 -12.51
CA ASN A 109 18.05 -11.29 -11.51
C ASN A 109 18.51 -12.69 -11.05
N GLN A 110 19.34 -13.38 -11.84
CA GLN A 110 19.90 -14.69 -11.48
C GLN A 110 21.17 -14.55 -10.64
N GLU A 111 21.94 -13.48 -10.88
CA GLU A 111 23.21 -13.22 -10.17
C GLU A 111 23.00 -12.48 -8.85
N TRP A 112 21.96 -11.63 -8.77
CA TRP A 112 21.76 -10.72 -7.65
C TRP A 112 20.30 -10.77 -7.16
N SER A 113 20.07 -11.35 -5.98
CA SER A 113 18.71 -11.61 -5.47
C SER A 113 17.86 -10.36 -5.18
N LYS A 114 18.50 -9.19 -5.04
CA LYS A 114 17.82 -7.88 -4.88
C LYS A 114 17.42 -7.24 -6.20
N VAL A 115 17.92 -7.74 -7.35
CA VAL A 115 17.49 -7.25 -8.65
C VAL A 115 16.16 -7.91 -9.00
N LYS A 116 15.11 -7.10 -9.11
CA LYS A 116 13.73 -7.57 -9.28
C LYS A 116 13.22 -7.45 -10.73
N GLY A 117 13.91 -6.68 -11.56
CA GLY A 117 13.50 -6.49 -12.94
C GLY A 117 14.48 -5.67 -13.76
N THR A 118 14.34 -5.80 -15.07
CA THR A 118 15.06 -5.03 -16.07
C THR A 118 14.03 -4.42 -17.02
N ALA A 119 14.17 -3.15 -17.36
CA ALA A 119 13.24 -2.44 -18.22
C ALA A 119 14.00 -1.65 -19.29
N THR A 120 13.50 -1.70 -20.53
CA THR A 120 14.01 -0.87 -21.64
C THR A 120 13.09 0.30 -21.97
N GLN A 121 11.84 0.22 -21.51
CA GLN A 121 10.84 1.28 -21.63
C GLN A 121 10.50 1.82 -20.25
N PHE A 122 10.39 3.15 -20.15
CA PHE A 122 10.12 3.81 -18.88
C PHE A 122 8.76 3.41 -18.30
N ASP A 123 7.75 3.16 -19.15
CA ASP A 123 6.44 2.67 -18.71
C ASP A 123 6.53 1.29 -18.04
N THR A 124 7.33 0.38 -18.61
CA THR A 124 7.59 -0.93 -18.00
C THR A 124 8.27 -0.78 -16.65
N LEU A 125 9.22 0.15 -16.52
CA LEU A 125 9.87 0.44 -15.24
C LEU A 125 8.86 0.96 -14.20
N CYS A 126 8.02 1.91 -14.59
CA CYS A 126 6.95 2.43 -13.73
C CYS A 126 6.02 1.30 -13.26
N ASN A 127 5.62 0.39 -14.15
CA ASN A 127 4.75 -0.73 -13.79
C ASN A 127 5.43 -1.69 -12.80
N LEU A 128 6.71 -2.01 -12.98
CA LEU A 128 7.48 -2.82 -12.03
C LEU A 128 7.56 -2.15 -10.65
N LEU A 129 7.79 -0.83 -10.62
CA LEU A 129 7.84 -0.06 -9.38
C LEU A 129 6.46 0.03 -8.71
N LYS A 130 5.38 0.27 -9.46
CA LYS A 130 4.00 0.26 -8.96
C LYS A 130 3.63 -1.10 -8.37
N LEU A 131 3.96 -2.19 -9.07
CA LEU A 131 3.71 -3.54 -8.60
C LEU A 131 4.43 -3.81 -7.27
N ARG A 132 5.72 -3.46 -7.16
CA ARG A 132 6.47 -3.63 -5.92
C ARG A 132 5.96 -2.74 -4.79
N SER A 133 5.59 -1.50 -5.10
CA SER A 133 4.95 -0.57 -4.17
C SER A 133 3.70 -1.20 -3.54
N ARG A 134 2.82 -1.79 -4.35
CA ARG A 134 1.61 -2.47 -3.85
C ARG A 134 1.93 -3.68 -2.99
N GLN A 135 2.87 -4.51 -3.41
CA GLN A 135 3.32 -5.64 -2.59
C GLN A 135 3.83 -5.15 -1.22
N CYS A 136 4.54 -4.01 -1.17
CA CYS A 136 4.89 -3.39 0.08
C CYS A 136 3.62 -2.95 0.85
N GLU A 137 2.68 -2.26 0.22
CA GLU A 137 1.42 -1.85 0.86
C GLU A 137 0.64 -3.03 1.47
N ASP A 138 0.53 -4.14 0.76
CA ASP A 138 -0.15 -5.36 1.23
C ASP A 138 0.58 -6.02 2.40
N ASN A 139 1.91 -6.02 2.38
CA ASN A 139 2.77 -6.51 3.46
C ASN A 139 2.74 -5.61 4.70
N PHE A 140 2.41 -4.32 4.55
CA PHE A 140 2.36 -3.35 5.64
C PHE A 140 0.94 -2.97 6.05
N ALA A 141 -0.07 -3.79 5.75
CA ALA A 141 -1.41 -3.60 6.30
C ALA A 141 -1.29 -3.41 7.82
N SER A 142 -1.58 -2.18 8.31
CA SER A 142 -1.30 -1.74 9.68
C SER A 142 -1.98 -2.66 10.67
N THR A 143 -1.23 -3.66 11.13
CA THR A 143 -1.70 -4.64 12.11
C THR A 143 -1.20 -4.19 13.47
N SER A 144 -2.12 -3.73 14.31
CA SER A 144 -1.81 -3.40 15.70
C SER A 144 -2.01 -4.64 16.55
N VAL A 145 -0.93 -5.10 17.19
CA VAL A 145 -1.00 -6.14 18.22
C VAL A 145 -1.54 -5.49 19.49
N VAL A 146 -2.76 -5.86 19.88
CA VAL A 146 -3.35 -5.40 21.14
C VAL A 146 -2.83 -6.30 22.24
N PRO A 147 -2.05 -5.79 23.22
CA PRO A 147 -1.49 -6.61 24.27
C PRO A 147 -2.61 -7.38 24.97
N SER A 148 -2.48 -8.71 25.03
CA SER A 148 -3.33 -9.51 25.91
C SER A 148 -2.98 -9.11 27.34
N ALA A 149 -3.85 -8.37 28.02
CA ALA A 149 -3.74 -8.18 29.45
C ALA A 149 -3.69 -9.58 30.07
N ASN A 150 -2.59 -9.90 30.75
CA ASN A 150 -2.46 -11.16 31.46
C ASN A 150 -3.76 -11.44 32.23
N VAL A 151 -4.18 -12.70 32.22
CA VAL A 151 -5.37 -13.29 32.85
C VAL A 151 -5.38 -13.13 34.40
N THR A 152 -4.66 -12.17 34.94
CA THR A 152 -4.57 -11.83 36.35
C THR A 152 -4.73 -10.33 36.57
N GLY A 153 -5.98 -9.88 36.53
CA GLY A 153 -6.50 -8.94 37.54
C GLY A 153 -6.17 -7.44 37.48
N THR A 154 -5.44 -6.90 36.50
CA THR A 154 -5.25 -5.42 36.44
C THR A 154 -5.17 -4.88 35.01
N SER A 155 -6.06 -3.90 34.76
CA SER A 155 -6.22 -2.99 33.61
C SER A 155 -6.57 -3.58 32.23
N SER A 156 -7.87 -3.68 31.99
CA SER A 156 -8.54 -3.78 30.67
C SER A 156 -8.41 -2.50 29.80
N ASP A 157 -7.59 -1.53 30.21
CA ASP A 157 -7.63 -0.15 29.72
C ASP A 157 -6.51 0.21 28.73
N GLU A 158 -5.64 -0.73 28.34
CA GLU A 158 -4.51 -0.45 27.43
C GLU A 158 -4.83 -0.83 25.98
N LEU A 159 -5.99 -0.39 25.46
CA LEU A 159 -6.19 -0.35 24.01
C LEU A 159 -5.21 0.66 23.41
N ASP A 160 -4.56 0.30 22.30
CA ASP A 160 -3.73 1.24 21.55
C ASP A 160 -4.60 2.47 21.19
N PRO A 161 -4.23 3.70 21.60
CA PRO A 161 -5.04 4.90 21.36
C PRO A 161 -5.45 5.09 19.90
N SER A 162 -4.61 4.63 18.98
CA SER A 162 -4.91 4.65 17.54
C SER A 162 -6.08 3.75 17.12
N PHE A 163 -6.35 2.66 17.84
CA PHE A 163 -7.51 1.81 17.58
C PHE A 163 -8.79 2.61 17.89
N MET A 164 -8.82 3.26 19.06
CA MET A 164 -9.93 4.14 19.44
C MET A 164 -10.09 5.29 18.44
N TYR A 165 -9.00 5.93 18.03
CA TYR A 165 -9.07 6.98 17.00
C TYR A 165 -9.59 6.46 15.66
N SER A 166 -9.19 5.26 15.24
CA SER A 166 -9.66 4.67 13.98
C SER A 166 -11.14 4.33 14.04
N GLN A 167 -11.65 3.84 15.19
CA GLN A 167 -13.09 3.59 15.37
C GLN A 167 -13.91 4.88 15.37
N ILE A 168 -13.49 5.89 16.14
CA ILE A 168 -14.17 7.19 16.16
C ILE A 168 -14.16 7.83 14.76
N LEU A 169 -13.01 7.78 14.08
CA LEU A 169 -12.89 8.30 12.72
C LEU A 169 -13.84 7.56 11.76
N LYS A 170 -13.90 6.23 11.84
CA LYS A 170 -14.85 5.44 11.04
C LYS A 170 -16.28 5.89 11.28
N GLU A 171 -16.73 6.00 12.53
CA GLU A 171 -18.09 6.46 12.87
C GLU A 171 -18.38 7.85 12.28
N ILE A 172 -17.46 8.80 12.46
CA ILE A 172 -17.60 10.14 11.88
C ILE A 172 -17.71 10.08 10.35
N LEU A 173 -16.85 9.32 9.68
CA LEU A 173 -16.88 9.21 8.22
C LEU A 173 -18.18 8.58 7.71
N LEU A 174 -18.78 7.63 8.46
CA LEU A 174 -20.04 7.01 8.05
C LEU A 174 -21.25 7.93 8.25
N ASP A 175 -21.20 8.82 9.25
CA ASP A 175 -22.27 9.76 9.60
C ASP A 175 -22.24 11.07 8.82
N VAL A 176 -21.09 11.44 8.23
CA VAL A 176 -20.97 12.68 7.45
C VAL A 176 -21.84 12.65 6.20
N ASP A 177 -22.60 13.73 6.00
CA ASP A 177 -23.35 13.97 4.77
C ASP A 177 -22.43 14.57 3.70
N TYR A 178 -21.89 13.70 2.85
CA TYR A 178 -21.07 14.10 1.71
C TYR A 178 -21.94 14.59 0.56
N ASN A 179 -21.74 15.85 0.15
CA ASN A 179 -22.31 16.41 -1.06
C ASN A 179 -21.34 16.28 -2.25
N SER A 180 -21.80 16.68 -3.45
CA SER A 180 -21.02 16.64 -4.69
C SER A 180 -19.69 17.41 -4.64
N LYS A 181 -19.55 18.37 -3.71
CA LYS A 181 -18.31 19.13 -3.52
C LYS A 181 -17.17 18.24 -2.99
N ALA A 182 -17.47 17.26 -2.14
CA ALA A 182 -16.47 16.36 -1.57
C ALA A 182 -15.73 15.58 -2.66
N LYS A 183 -16.48 15.01 -3.61
CA LYS A 183 -15.92 14.36 -4.79
C LYS A 183 -15.07 15.32 -5.62
N ASN A 184 -15.57 16.51 -5.93
CA ASN A 184 -14.85 17.47 -6.77
C ASN A 184 -13.53 17.92 -6.13
N GLU A 185 -13.52 18.17 -4.82
CA GLU A 185 -12.30 18.49 -4.07
C GLU A 185 -11.30 17.32 -4.09
N PHE A 186 -11.80 16.08 -3.98
CA PHE A 186 -10.97 14.89 -4.08
C PHE A 186 -10.40 14.67 -5.49
N VAL A 187 -11.21 14.82 -6.54
CA VAL A 187 -10.74 14.73 -7.93
C VAL A 187 -9.66 15.78 -8.21
N LYS A 188 -9.84 17.00 -7.71
CA LYS A 188 -8.83 18.06 -7.81
C LYS A 188 -7.52 17.65 -7.14
N LEU A 189 -7.57 17.13 -5.92
CA LEU A 189 -6.39 16.58 -5.22
C LEU A 189 -5.70 15.50 -6.06
N CYS A 190 -6.47 14.57 -6.63
CA CYS A 190 -5.92 13.49 -7.46
C CYS A 190 -5.23 14.05 -8.71
N ARG A 191 -5.84 15.00 -9.41
CA ARG A 191 -5.24 15.63 -10.59
C ARG A 191 -3.92 16.34 -10.27
N GLU A 192 -3.84 17.00 -9.11
CA GLU A 192 -2.60 17.63 -8.65
C GLU A 192 -1.52 16.58 -8.37
N GLN A 193 -1.87 15.53 -7.61
CA GLN A 193 -0.95 14.47 -7.22
C GLN A 193 -0.46 13.61 -8.40
N PHE A 194 -1.32 13.33 -9.38
CA PHE A 194 -1.05 12.44 -10.51
C PHE A 194 -0.84 13.21 -11.84
N SER A 195 -0.59 14.52 -11.79
CA SER A 195 -0.45 15.39 -12.97
C SER A 195 0.58 14.93 -14.02
N ALA A 196 1.55 14.11 -13.62
CA ALA A 196 2.57 13.55 -14.51
C ALA A 196 2.26 12.14 -15.06
N ASP A 197 1.23 11.48 -14.52
CA ASP A 197 0.84 10.12 -14.91
C ASP A 197 -0.39 10.17 -15.81
N LYS A 198 -0.17 10.15 -17.13
CA LYS A 198 -1.23 10.27 -18.13
C LYS A 198 -2.26 9.16 -18.05
N ASP A 199 -1.87 7.97 -17.59
CA ASP A 199 -2.80 6.86 -17.51
C ASP A 199 -3.68 7.00 -16.27
N GLU A 200 -3.11 7.37 -15.11
CA GLU A 200 -3.93 7.70 -13.93
C GLU A 200 -4.84 8.89 -14.19
N LEU A 201 -4.40 9.91 -14.95
CA LEU A 201 -5.25 11.05 -15.30
C LEU A 201 -6.49 10.62 -16.10
N LYS A 202 -6.36 9.68 -17.05
CA LYS A 202 -7.53 9.13 -17.75
C LYS A 202 -8.46 8.40 -16.79
N VAL A 203 -7.91 7.62 -15.87
CA VAL A 203 -8.71 6.91 -14.85
C VAL A 203 -9.40 7.90 -13.90
N ILE A 204 -8.78 9.03 -13.59
CA ILE A 204 -9.39 10.12 -12.82
C ILE A 204 -10.53 10.78 -13.60
N ASP A 205 -10.39 10.98 -14.91
CA ASP A 205 -11.45 11.52 -15.76
C ASP A 205 -12.64 10.54 -15.83
N GLU A 206 -12.38 9.24 -15.98
CA GLU A 206 -13.40 8.18 -15.89
C GLU A 206 -14.09 8.20 -14.52
N PHE A 207 -13.33 8.29 -13.42
CA PHE A 207 -13.89 8.37 -12.08
C PHE A 207 -14.74 9.64 -11.90
N GLU A 208 -14.29 10.79 -12.38
CA GLU A 208 -15.08 12.02 -12.34
C GLU A 208 -16.37 11.91 -13.16
N GLN A 209 -16.37 11.17 -14.27
CA GLN A 209 -17.54 11.02 -15.11
C GLN A 209 -18.54 9.98 -14.57
N TYR A 210 -18.05 8.84 -14.08
CA TYR A 210 -18.87 7.65 -13.82
C TYR A 210 -19.12 7.38 -12.32
N TYR A 211 -18.34 7.98 -11.40
CA TYR A 211 -18.59 7.91 -9.95
C TYR A 211 -19.41 9.12 -9.48
N PRO A 212 -20.25 9.09 -8.44
CA PRO A 212 -20.96 7.94 -7.88
C PRO A 212 -22.27 7.81 -8.67
N TYR A 213 -22.56 6.68 -9.28
CA TYR A 213 -23.90 6.47 -9.82
C TYR A 213 -24.72 5.64 -8.82
N PRO A 214 -25.43 6.29 -7.86
CA PRO A 214 -26.58 5.67 -7.23
C PRO A 214 -27.77 5.93 -8.16
N SER A 215 -28.06 5.02 -9.08
CA SER A 215 -29.42 4.89 -9.59
C SER A 215 -29.80 3.43 -9.57
N HIS A 216 -30.91 3.15 -8.89
CA HIS A 216 -31.65 1.89 -8.94
C HIS A 216 -32.19 1.54 -10.35
N SER A 217 -31.57 2.05 -11.42
CA SER A 217 -31.82 1.66 -12.80
C SER A 217 -31.04 0.39 -13.09
N LYS A 218 -31.69 -0.76 -12.85
CA LYS A 218 -31.26 -2.10 -13.31
C LYS A 218 -31.23 -2.24 -14.85
N GLU A 219 -30.95 -1.16 -15.59
CA GLU A 219 -31.09 -1.11 -17.05
C GLU A 219 -29.75 -0.88 -17.78
N LEU A 220 -28.63 -0.68 -17.06
CA LEU A 220 -27.30 -0.69 -17.65
C LEU A 220 -26.43 -1.74 -16.95
N ASP A 221 -26.05 -2.79 -17.68
CA ASP A 221 -25.29 -3.94 -17.18
C ASP A 221 -23.87 -3.62 -16.65
N GLN A 222 -23.40 -2.36 -16.62
CA GLN A 222 -21.97 -2.05 -16.40
C GLN A 222 -21.66 -0.68 -15.77
N ASP A 223 -22.38 -0.24 -14.73
CA ASP A 223 -21.93 0.91 -13.94
C ASP A 223 -20.96 0.46 -12.82
N PRO A 224 -19.73 1.03 -12.74
CA PRO A 224 -18.73 0.58 -11.77
C PRO A 224 -19.07 0.99 -10.34
N SER A 225 -19.26 0.00 -9.47
CA SER A 225 -19.58 0.20 -8.06
C SER A 225 -18.40 0.74 -7.24
N PRO A 226 -18.62 1.22 -6.00
CA PRO A 226 -17.52 1.61 -5.10
C PRO A 226 -16.45 0.51 -4.90
N ILE A 227 -16.88 -0.75 -4.68
CA ILE A 227 -15.97 -1.91 -4.57
C ILE A 227 -15.22 -2.17 -5.89
N TRP A 228 -15.87 -2.02 -7.05
CA TRP A 228 -15.19 -2.16 -8.35
C TRP A 228 -14.06 -1.14 -8.47
N TRP A 229 -14.33 0.12 -8.11
CA TRP A 229 -13.31 1.18 -8.10
C TRP A 229 -12.20 0.94 -7.08
N TYR A 230 -12.53 0.35 -5.92
CA TYR A 230 -11.55 0.00 -4.90
C TYR A 230 -10.63 -1.15 -5.33
N THR A 231 -11.18 -2.14 -6.02
CA THR A 231 -10.43 -3.32 -6.49
C THR A 231 -9.69 -3.09 -7.81
N ARG A 232 -10.05 -2.03 -8.56
CA ARG A 232 -9.34 -1.64 -9.78
C ARG A 232 -7.89 -1.29 -9.49
N ASP A 233 -7.02 -1.73 -10.41
CA ASP A 233 -5.63 -1.35 -10.51
C ASP A 233 -5.51 0.16 -10.85
N CYS A 234 -5.65 1.04 -9.85
CA CYS A 234 -5.56 2.49 -10.02
C CYS A 234 -5.19 3.25 -8.73
N PHE A 235 -5.12 4.58 -8.83
CA PHE A 235 -4.82 5.50 -7.73
C PHE A 235 -5.68 5.31 -6.46
N LEU A 236 -6.93 4.85 -6.57
CA LEU A 236 -7.86 4.76 -5.44
C LEU A 236 -7.40 3.74 -4.39
N TYR A 237 -7.06 2.52 -4.82
CA TYR A 237 -6.60 1.46 -3.93
C TYR A 237 -5.35 1.89 -3.15
N VAL A 238 -4.35 2.37 -3.90
CA VAL A 238 -3.03 2.77 -3.38
C VAL A 238 -3.18 3.90 -2.37
N MET A 239 -3.89 4.97 -2.77
CA MET A 239 -4.03 6.15 -1.92
C MET A 239 -4.86 5.87 -0.67
N LEU A 240 -5.93 5.07 -0.78
CA LEU A 240 -6.78 4.74 0.36
C LEU A 240 -6.02 3.90 1.39
N ASN A 241 -5.43 2.78 0.95
CA ASN A 241 -4.72 1.87 1.84
C ASN A 241 -3.49 2.54 2.47
N LYS A 242 -2.79 3.41 1.71
CA LYS A 242 -1.70 4.22 2.26
C LYS A 242 -2.21 5.21 3.31
N ALA A 243 -3.27 5.96 3.03
CA ALA A 243 -3.80 6.96 3.96
C ALA A 243 -4.27 6.32 5.29
N LEU A 244 -4.99 5.20 5.22
CA LEU A 244 -5.43 4.45 6.40
C LEU A 244 -4.24 3.86 7.18
N ARG A 245 -3.24 3.31 6.48
CA ARG A 245 -2.02 2.76 7.08
C ARG A 245 -1.23 3.81 7.85
N THR A 246 -1.05 5.00 7.28
CA THR A 246 -0.29 6.11 7.89
C THR A 246 -1.12 7.03 8.76
N LEU A 247 -2.43 6.78 8.90
CA LEU A 247 -3.38 7.67 9.56
C LEU A 247 -3.31 9.12 9.03
N ASP A 248 -3.20 9.27 7.71
CA ASP A 248 -3.23 10.59 7.05
C ASP A 248 -4.65 11.14 7.07
N ILE A 249 -4.99 11.82 8.18
CA ILE A 249 -6.35 12.30 8.47
C ILE A 249 -6.87 13.22 7.36
N GLU A 250 -6.03 14.06 6.76
CA GLU A 250 -6.47 14.96 5.69
C GLU A 250 -6.90 14.17 4.45
N LYS A 251 -6.09 13.18 4.02
CA LYS A 251 -6.46 12.32 2.90
C LYS A 251 -7.67 11.45 3.23
N ILE A 252 -7.73 10.89 4.44
CA ILE A 252 -8.88 10.07 4.88
C ILE A 252 -10.18 10.87 4.82
N ILE A 253 -10.20 12.11 5.31
CA ILE A 253 -11.40 12.98 5.26
C ILE A 253 -11.79 13.28 3.81
N LYS A 254 -10.83 13.60 2.94
CA LYS A 254 -11.09 13.84 1.50
C LYS A 254 -11.63 12.59 0.79
N MET A 255 -11.21 11.41 1.21
CA MET A 255 -11.70 10.11 0.71
C MET A 255 -12.94 9.62 1.45
N GLY A 256 -13.47 10.37 2.41
CA GLY A 256 -14.50 9.90 3.33
C GLY A 256 -15.78 9.44 2.66
N PHE A 257 -16.21 10.15 1.60
CA PHE A 257 -17.37 9.72 0.80
C PHE A 257 -17.15 8.35 0.18
N PHE A 258 -15.96 8.09 -0.38
CA PHE A 258 -15.61 6.83 -1.01
C PHE A 258 -15.50 5.69 0.01
N ILE A 259 -14.90 5.96 1.18
CA ILE A 259 -14.82 5.01 2.30
C ILE A 259 -16.23 4.61 2.76
N ARG A 260 -17.12 5.58 2.94
CA ARG A 260 -18.52 5.35 3.32
C ARG A 260 -19.26 4.54 2.27
N ASP A 261 -19.08 4.86 0.99
CA ASP A 261 -19.78 4.19 -0.09
C ASP A 261 -19.27 2.73 -0.25
N ILE A 262 -17.98 2.45 -0.07
CA ILE A 262 -17.44 1.07 0.03
C ILE A 262 -18.06 0.34 1.21
N HIS A 263 -18.06 0.94 2.40
CA HIS A 263 -18.59 0.31 3.61
C HIS A 263 -20.07 -0.07 3.44
N ARG A 264 -20.89 0.86 2.95
CA ARG A 264 -22.32 0.62 2.71
C ARG A 264 -22.54 -0.48 1.67
N GLN A 265 -21.75 -0.51 0.60
CA GLN A 265 -21.85 -1.59 -0.38
C GLN A 265 -21.50 -2.95 0.22
N ILE A 266 -20.50 -3.03 1.11
CA ILE A 266 -20.17 -4.27 1.82
C ILE A 266 -21.34 -4.68 2.73
N GLU A 267 -21.97 -3.74 3.45
CA GLU A 267 -23.15 -4.00 4.28
C GLU A 267 -24.33 -4.54 3.45
N GLU A 268 -24.61 -3.93 2.30
CA GLU A 268 -25.67 -4.37 1.38
C GLU A 268 -25.44 -5.81 0.92
N ILE A 269 -24.24 -6.12 0.42
CA ILE A 269 -23.88 -7.48 -0.03
C ILE A 269 -23.95 -8.46 1.14
N HIS A 270 -23.46 -8.07 2.32
CA HIS A 270 -23.47 -8.92 3.51
C HIS A 270 -24.91 -9.34 3.90
N LEU A 271 -25.84 -8.38 3.89
CA LEU A 271 -27.26 -8.64 4.20
C LEU A 271 -27.90 -9.59 3.19
N GLU A 272 -27.48 -9.57 1.92
CA GLU A 272 -27.97 -10.47 0.88
C GLU A 272 -27.44 -11.90 1.01
N LEU A 273 -26.21 -12.10 1.50
CA LEU A 273 -25.57 -13.42 1.59
C LEU A 273 -26.28 -14.38 2.57
N GLN A 274 -26.95 -13.86 3.62
CA GLN A 274 -27.69 -14.63 4.62
C GLN A 274 -26.94 -15.85 5.20
N LEU A 275 -25.61 -15.78 5.27
CA LEU A 275 -24.77 -16.87 5.76
C LEU A 275 -25.04 -17.09 7.26
N ARG A 276 -25.09 -18.37 7.67
CA ARG A 276 -25.31 -18.78 9.07
C ARG A 276 -24.12 -19.49 9.68
N GLU A 277 -23.24 -20.01 8.84
CA GLU A 277 -22.05 -20.74 9.27
C GLU A 277 -20.81 -19.86 9.08
N PRO A 278 -19.82 -19.94 9.98
CA PRO A 278 -18.58 -19.20 9.83
C PRO A 278 -17.88 -19.51 8.51
N LEU A 279 -17.29 -18.48 7.91
CA LEU A 279 -16.53 -18.59 6.66
C LEU A 279 -15.03 -18.69 6.97
N GLU A 280 -14.38 -19.76 6.51
CA GLU A 280 -12.92 -19.85 6.54
C GLU A 280 -12.31 -19.08 5.37
N VAL A 281 -11.39 -18.17 5.70
CA VAL A 281 -10.66 -17.35 4.72
C VAL A 281 -9.18 -17.29 5.06
N TYR A 282 -8.38 -16.94 4.06
CA TYR A 282 -6.93 -16.92 4.12
C TYR A 282 -6.39 -15.58 3.64
N ARG A 283 -5.31 -15.12 4.28
CA ARG A 283 -4.56 -13.93 3.83
C ARG A 283 -3.07 -14.18 3.96
N GLY A 284 -2.34 -14.09 2.86
CA GLY A 284 -0.89 -14.13 2.89
C GLY A 284 -0.30 -12.74 2.87
N GLN A 285 0.72 -12.51 3.69
CA GLN A 285 1.50 -11.27 3.67
C GLN A 285 2.89 -11.48 4.28
N GLY A 286 3.82 -10.60 3.95
CA GLY A 286 5.03 -10.40 4.72
C GLY A 286 4.76 -9.62 6.00
N MET A 287 5.61 -9.82 7.00
CA MET A 287 5.63 -9.03 8.23
C MET A 287 7.07 -8.83 8.67
N ILE A 288 7.39 -7.67 9.22
CA ILE A 288 8.74 -7.41 9.72
C ILE A 288 9.04 -8.40 10.86
N ALA A 289 10.25 -8.95 10.90
CA ALA A 289 10.64 -9.95 11.90
C ALA A 289 10.33 -9.53 13.35
N ASP A 290 10.60 -8.26 13.71
CA ASP A 290 10.29 -7.73 15.05
C ASP A 290 8.78 -7.66 15.35
N GLU A 291 7.95 -7.34 14.35
CA GLU A 291 6.49 -7.35 14.49
C GLU A 291 5.96 -8.77 14.59
N PHE A 292 6.56 -9.70 13.84
CA PHE A 292 6.24 -11.11 13.93
C PHE A 292 6.56 -11.68 15.32
N GLU A 293 7.68 -11.30 15.92
CA GLU A 293 7.99 -11.72 17.29
C GLU A 293 7.01 -11.11 18.31
N LYS A 294 6.55 -9.86 18.12
CA LYS A 294 5.46 -9.30 18.94
C LYS A 294 4.16 -10.10 18.80
N LEU A 295 3.78 -10.43 17.57
CA LEU A 295 2.60 -11.26 17.28
C LEU A 295 2.71 -12.64 17.94
N LYS A 296 3.86 -13.30 17.81
CA LYS A 296 4.16 -14.61 18.37
C LYS A 296 4.14 -14.62 19.90
N ASN A 297 4.51 -13.51 20.53
CA ASN A 297 4.41 -13.33 21.98
C ASN A 297 2.99 -12.95 22.45
N ASN A 298 2.11 -12.52 21.56
CA ASN A 298 0.72 -12.15 21.86
C ASN A 298 -0.29 -13.28 21.59
N LYS A 299 0.11 -14.54 21.83
CA LYS A 299 -0.81 -15.69 21.66
C LYS A 299 -2.01 -15.57 22.59
N GLY A 300 -3.20 -15.74 22.03
CA GLY A 300 -4.47 -15.53 22.76
C GLY A 300 -4.85 -14.06 22.95
N GLY A 301 -4.07 -13.12 22.39
CA GLY A 301 -4.42 -11.70 22.33
C GLY A 301 -5.20 -11.34 21.07
N LEU A 302 -5.46 -10.04 20.91
CA LEU A 302 -6.22 -9.50 19.77
C LEU A 302 -5.29 -8.84 18.74
N LEU A 303 -5.74 -8.85 17.49
CA LEU A 303 -5.13 -8.13 16.37
C LEU A 303 -6.16 -7.18 15.79
N SER A 304 -5.71 -5.97 15.47
CA SER A 304 -6.53 -4.98 14.80
C SER A 304 -5.91 -4.59 13.48
N PHE A 305 -6.75 -4.51 12.44
CA PHE A 305 -6.40 -4.01 11.12
C PHE A 305 -7.12 -2.67 10.89
N ASN A 306 -6.40 -1.66 10.42
CA ASN A 306 -6.97 -0.32 10.19
C ASN A 306 -7.43 -0.09 8.73
N ASN A 307 -7.30 -1.11 7.87
CA ASN A 307 -7.66 -1.06 6.46
C ASN A 307 -8.79 -2.07 6.17
N PHE A 308 -9.43 -1.94 5.01
CA PHE A 308 -10.29 -3.01 4.49
C PHE A 308 -9.46 -4.28 4.30
N LEU A 309 -9.97 -5.40 4.81
CA LEU A 309 -9.30 -6.69 4.74
C LEU A 309 -9.71 -7.41 3.47
N SER A 310 -8.76 -7.58 2.54
CA SER A 310 -8.92 -8.47 1.39
C SER A 310 -8.38 -9.86 1.75
N THR A 311 -9.18 -10.89 1.49
CA THR A 311 -8.90 -12.28 1.86
C THR A 311 -9.39 -13.22 0.77
N SER A 312 -8.79 -14.39 0.68
CA SER A 312 -9.17 -15.44 -0.27
C SER A 312 -9.83 -16.62 0.42
N MET A 313 -10.83 -17.22 -0.21
CA MET A 313 -11.30 -18.56 0.19
C MET A 313 -10.33 -19.67 -0.26
N ASP A 314 -9.51 -19.40 -1.28
CA ASP A 314 -8.48 -20.31 -1.72
C ASP A 314 -7.17 -20.09 -0.96
N ARG A 315 -6.72 -21.15 -0.30
CA ARG A 315 -5.50 -21.11 0.49
C ARG A 315 -4.27 -20.88 -0.37
N ASP A 316 -4.23 -21.40 -1.60
CA ASP A 316 -3.05 -21.30 -2.45
C ASP A 316 -2.93 -19.91 -3.10
N THR A 317 -4.04 -19.30 -3.51
CA THR A 317 -4.11 -17.86 -3.81
C THR A 317 -3.54 -17.03 -2.67
N ALA A 318 -4.00 -17.23 -1.43
CA ALA A 318 -3.45 -16.48 -0.28
C ALA A 318 -1.95 -16.71 -0.06
N LYS A 319 -1.46 -17.96 -0.17
CA LYS A 319 -0.02 -18.24 -0.04
C LYS A 319 0.83 -17.52 -1.09
N SER A 320 0.33 -17.35 -2.31
CA SER A 320 1.06 -16.66 -3.37
C SER A 320 1.52 -15.27 -2.94
N PHE A 321 0.68 -14.54 -2.19
CA PHE A 321 1.00 -13.23 -1.61
C PHE A 321 2.06 -13.32 -0.51
N ALA A 322 2.03 -14.35 0.34
CA ALA A 322 3.04 -14.56 1.38
C ALA A 322 4.43 -14.90 0.80
N TYR A 323 4.49 -15.65 -0.30
CA TYR A 323 5.75 -16.04 -0.93
C TYR A 323 6.57 -14.85 -1.43
N LEU A 324 5.92 -13.76 -1.83
CA LEU A 324 6.59 -12.53 -2.27
C LEU A 324 7.50 -11.93 -1.17
N ALA A 325 7.12 -12.13 0.09
CA ALA A 325 7.87 -11.65 1.24
C ALA A 325 9.14 -12.47 1.55
N GLN A 326 9.23 -13.73 1.11
CA GLN A 326 10.41 -14.59 1.36
C GLN A 326 11.70 -14.04 0.75
N SER A 327 11.58 -13.11 -0.21
CA SER A 327 12.71 -12.51 -0.87
C SER A 327 13.41 -11.40 -0.06
N ASP A 328 12.83 -10.91 1.04
CA ASP A 328 13.47 -9.98 1.99
C ASP A 328 13.89 -10.74 3.26
N PRO A 329 15.18 -10.80 3.61
CA PRO A 329 15.65 -11.49 4.82
C PRO A 329 15.14 -10.88 6.14
N ASN A 330 14.61 -9.66 6.13
CA ASN A 330 14.03 -9.01 7.31
C ASN A 330 12.52 -9.23 7.44
N MET A 331 11.91 -9.93 6.50
CA MET A 331 10.48 -10.21 6.48
C MET A 331 10.23 -11.70 6.75
N THR A 332 9.23 -11.95 7.58
CA THR A 332 8.66 -13.27 7.79
C THR A 332 7.42 -13.40 6.92
N ALA A 333 7.37 -14.41 6.06
CA ALA A 333 6.16 -14.74 5.31
C ALA A 333 5.13 -15.37 6.26
N ILE A 334 3.92 -14.81 6.30
CA ILE A 334 2.82 -15.23 7.18
C ILE A 334 1.61 -15.58 6.32
N LEU A 335 0.94 -16.66 6.68
CA LEU A 335 -0.39 -17.00 6.20
C LEU A 335 -1.36 -16.95 7.39
N PHE A 336 -2.24 -15.97 7.39
CA PHE A 336 -3.39 -15.93 8.28
C PHE A 336 -4.45 -16.91 7.79
N GLN A 337 -4.95 -17.73 8.70
CA GLN A 337 -6.19 -18.48 8.55
C GLN A 337 -7.18 -17.88 9.54
N MET A 338 -8.31 -17.40 9.04
CA MET A 338 -9.31 -16.67 9.80
C MET A 338 -10.66 -17.34 9.63
N SER A 339 -11.40 -17.44 10.74
CA SER A 339 -12.81 -17.83 10.74
C SER A 339 -13.64 -16.57 10.93
N VAL A 340 -14.41 -16.18 9.91
CA VAL A 340 -15.26 -15.00 9.93
C VAL A 340 -16.62 -15.37 10.50
N ASP A 341 -17.01 -14.74 11.60
CA ASP A 341 -18.33 -14.89 12.18
C ASP A 341 -19.37 -14.22 11.27
N PRO A 342 -20.51 -14.88 10.95
CA PRO A 342 -21.55 -14.32 10.09
C PRO A 342 -22.22 -13.04 10.60
N SER A 343 -22.05 -12.70 11.88
CA SER A 343 -22.49 -11.42 12.44
C SER A 343 -21.60 -10.23 12.05
N GLY A 344 -20.37 -10.50 11.59
CA GLY A 344 -19.45 -9.48 11.12
C GLY A 344 -19.75 -9.10 9.67
N ILE A 345 -19.64 -7.81 9.34
CA ILE A 345 -19.90 -7.31 7.99
C ILE A 345 -18.77 -7.73 7.04
N PHE A 346 -19.10 -8.44 5.96
CA PHE A 346 -18.18 -8.80 4.88
C PHE A 346 -18.90 -8.97 3.55
N ALA A 347 -18.18 -8.82 2.44
CA ALA A 347 -18.67 -9.07 1.09
C ALA A 347 -17.87 -10.20 0.45
N VAL A 348 -18.58 -11.14 -0.18
CA VAL A 348 -17.98 -12.15 -1.06
C VAL A 348 -17.97 -11.56 -2.46
N LEU A 349 -16.77 -11.33 -3.01
CA LEU A 349 -16.62 -10.65 -4.29
C LEU A 349 -16.80 -11.65 -5.44
N GLY A 350 -17.56 -11.23 -6.45
CA GLY A 350 -17.76 -11.95 -7.70
C GLY A 350 -17.54 -11.03 -8.90
N LYS A 351 -17.61 -11.60 -10.10
CA LYS A 351 -17.29 -10.93 -11.37
C LYS A 351 -18.05 -9.62 -11.62
N ASP A 352 -19.23 -9.49 -11.05
CA ASP A 352 -20.11 -8.34 -11.27
C ASP A 352 -19.85 -7.19 -10.29
N ILE A 353 -18.97 -7.38 -9.30
CA ILE A 353 -18.76 -6.45 -8.17
C ILE A 353 -17.30 -5.96 -8.09
N SER A 354 -16.32 -6.81 -8.42
CA SER A 354 -14.90 -6.46 -8.40
C SER A 354 -14.36 -6.22 -9.81
N PHE A 355 -13.25 -5.47 -9.90
CA PHE A 355 -12.50 -5.31 -11.15
C PHE A 355 -11.83 -6.62 -11.62
N TYR A 356 -11.49 -7.51 -10.69
CA TYR A 356 -10.86 -8.80 -11.02
C TYR A 356 -11.90 -9.82 -11.51
N ASP A 357 -11.55 -10.52 -12.60
CA ASP A 357 -12.41 -11.46 -13.35
C ASP A 357 -12.48 -12.88 -12.74
N GLU A 358 -11.69 -13.16 -11.70
CA GLU A 358 -11.61 -14.48 -11.06
C GLU A 358 -11.78 -14.39 -9.55
N LYS A 359 -12.26 -15.50 -8.97
CA LYS A 359 -12.45 -15.71 -7.54
C LYS A 359 -11.12 -15.54 -6.81
N GLU A 360 -10.76 -14.32 -6.44
CA GLU A 360 -9.86 -14.07 -5.32
C GLU A 360 -10.46 -14.60 -4.03
#